data_AF-A0A1J3J390-F1
#
_entry.id   AF-A0A1J3J390-F1
#
_cell.length_a   1.000
_cell.length_b   1.000
_cell.length_c   1.000
_cell.angle_alpha   90.00
_cell.angle_beta   90.00
_cell.angle_gamma   90.00
#
_symmetry.space_group_name_H-M   'P 1'
#
loop_
_entity.id
_entity.type
_entity.pdbx_description
1 polymer ?
#
loop_
_entity_poly.entity_id
_entity_poly.type
_entity_poly.pdbx_seq_one_letter_code
_entity_poly.pdbx_strand_id
1 'polypeptide(L)'
;REDAIARTGVVIEEKNWPEFFPIIHHDIPNEIPIHLQKIQYVAFTTLLGLIGCLLWNIVAVTVAWIKGEGPTIWLLSIIYFIAGIPGAYVLWYRPLYRALLQN
;
A
#
# COMPACT_ATOMS: atom_id res chain seq x y z
N ARG A 1 -35.50 -9.29 1.98
CA ARG A 1 -34.92 -8.58 0.80
C ARG A 1 -33.44 -8.93 0.60
N GLU A 2 -32.90 -9.90 1.35
CA GLU A 2 -31.52 -10.41 1.25
C GLU A 2 -31.49 -11.79 0.53
N ASP A 3 -32.58 -12.57 0.57
CA ASP A 3 -32.67 -13.90 -0.05
C ASP A 3 -32.86 -13.91 -1.58
N ALA A 4 -33.05 -12.73 -2.21
CA ALA A 4 -33.27 -12.62 -3.66
C ALA A 4 -31.96 -12.44 -4.45
N ILE A 5 -30.88 -12.03 -3.80
CA ILE A 5 -29.60 -11.67 -4.45
C ILE A 5 -28.70 -12.91 -4.59
N ALA A 6 -28.93 -13.97 -3.81
CA ALA A 6 -28.20 -15.23 -3.91
C ALA A 6 -28.47 -16.05 -5.20
N ARG A 7 -29.46 -15.67 -6.02
CA ARG A 7 -29.81 -16.38 -7.27
C ARG A 7 -29.17 -15.83 -8.53
N THR A 8 -28.52 -14.68 -8.44
CA THR A 8 -27.67 -14.18 -9.51
C THR A 8 -26.25 -14.50 -9.07
N GLY A 9 -25.51 -15.31 -9.83
CA GLY A 9 -24.10 -15.66 -9.59
C GLY A 9 -23.13 -14.47 -9.66
N VAL A 10 -23.55 -13.33 -9.11
CA VAL A 10 -22.74 -12.17 -8.81
C VAL A 10 -22.04 -12.52 -7.51
N VAL A 11 -20.80 -12.99 -7.65
CA VAL A 11 -19.83 -13.03 -6.56
C VAL A 11 -19.86 -11.63 -5.93
N ILE A 12 -20.39 -11.55 -4.71
CA ILE A 12 -20.30 -10.35 -3.90
C ILE A 12 -18.83 -10.26 -3.52
N GLU A 13 -18.03 -9.56 -4.32
CA GLU A 13 -16.65 -9.21 -3.97
C GLU A 13 -16.74 -8.34 -2.71
N GLU A 14 -16.34 -8.93 -1.58
CA GLU A 14 -16.50 -8.32 -0.27
C GLU A 14 -15.44 -7.22 -0.08
N LYS A 15 -15.78 -6.03 -0.56
CA LYS A 15 -15.36 -4.73 -0.03
C LYS A 15 -13.86 -4.60 0.33
N ASN A 16 -13.12 -4.09 -0.65
CA ASN A 16 -11.73 -3.64 -0.60
C ASN A 16 -11.35 -2.88 0.69
N TRP A 17 -10.43 -3.43 1.47
CA TRP A 17 -9.87 -2.81 2.68
C TRP A 17 -8.39 -2.43 2.47
N PRO A 18 -7.97 -1.16 2.70
CA PRO A 18 -8.74 0.00 3.15
C PRO A 18 -9.37 0.81 1.99
N GLU A 19 -10.53 1.42 2.28
CA GLU A 19 -11.42 2.17 1.36
C GLU A 19 -10.78 3.35 0.61
N PHE A 20 -9.53 3.72 0.91
CA PHE A 20 -8.84 4.89 0.34
C PHE A 20 -8.00 4.58 -0.92
N PHE A 21 -7.88 3.31 -1.34
CA PHE A 21 -7.11 2.91 -2.52
C PHE A 21 -7.95 2.11 -3.54
N PRO A 22 -8.73 2.77 -4.41
CA PRO A 22 -9.64 2.14 -5.38
C PRO A 22 -8.96 1.39 -6.56
N ILE A 23 -7.65 1.10 -6.49
CA ILE A 23 -6.87 0.50 -7.60
C ILE A 23 -6.33 -0.90 -7.23
N ILE A 24 -6.32 -1.29 -5.95
CA ILE A 24 -5.75 -2.58 -5.51
C ILE A 24 -6.87 -3.33 -4.77
N HIS A 25 -7.43 -4.38 -5.36
CA HIS A 25 -8.27 -5.35 -4.65
C HIS A 25 -7.35 -6.16 -3.72
N HIS A 26 -7.63 -6.15 -2.42
CA HIS A 26 -6.78 -6.84 -1.44
C HIS A 26 -7.61 -7.55 -0.36
N ASP A 27 -8.22 -8.67 -0.74
CA ASP A 27 -8.99 -9.50 0.20
C ASP A 27 -8.07 -10.50 0.91
N ILE A 28 -7.18 -9.97 1.77
CA ILE A 28 -6.31 -10.77 2.66
C ILE A 28 -7.06 -11.93 3.35
N PRO A 29 -8.27 -11.75 3.92
CA PRO A 29 -8.95 -12.84 4.62
C PRO A 29 -9.47 -13.95 3.70
N ASN A 30 -9.78 -13.66 2.43
CA ASN A 30 -10.35 -14.62 1.49
C ASN A 30 -9.29 -15.27 0.57
N GLU A 31 -8.19 -14.57 0.26
CA GLU A 31 -7.18 -15.05 -0.70
C GLU A 31 -5.94 -15.70 -0.07
N ILE A 32 -5.65 -15.40 1.20
CA ILE A 32 -4.43 -15.85 1.88
C ILE A 32 -4.82 -16.74 3.08
N PRO A 33 -4.20 -17.92 3.25
CA PRO A 33 -4.53 -18.80 4.36
C PRO A 33 -4.18 -18.17 5.71
N ILE A 34 -4.98 -18.44 6.75
CA ILE A 34 -4.96 -17.79 8.07
C ILE A 34 -3.57 -17.66 8.73
N HIS A 35 -2.67 -18.60 8.43
CA HIS A 35 -1.30 -18.63 8.96
C HIS A 35 -0.35 -17.64 8.26
N LEU A 36 -0.60 -17.31 6.98
CA LEU A 36 0.18 -16.38 6.18
C LEU A 36 -0.39 -14.95 6.21
N GLN A 37 -1.65 -14.77 6.61
CA GLN A 37 -2.30 -13.45 6.68
C GLN A 37 -1.52 -12.45 7.53
N LYS A 38 -0.95 -12.87 8.68
CA LYS A 38 -0.13 -11.99 9.53
C LYS A 38 1.07 -11.40 8.78
N ILE A 39 1.71 -12.18 7.92
CA ILE A 39 2.86 -11.73 7.13
C ILE A 39 2.40 -10.68 6.11
N GLN A 40 1.27 -10.90 5.46
CA GLN A 40 0.71 -9.93 4.51
C GLN A 40 0.29 -8.63 5.20
N TYR A 41 -0.35 -8.70 6.38
CA TYR A 41 -0.67 -7.50 7.16
C TYR A 41 0.58 -6.73 7.58
N VAL A 42 1.62 -7.42 8.05
CA VAL A 42 2.89 -6.76 8.38
C VAL A 42 3.49 -6.10 7.14
N ALA A 43 3.54 -6.81 6.00
CA ALA A 43 4.03 -6.26 4.74
C ALA A 43 3.23 -5.05 4.24
N PHE A 44 1.91 -5.06 4.42
CA PHE A 44 1.08 -3.92 4.08
C PHE A 44 1.34 -2.72 5.00
N THR A 45 1.42 -2.96 6.31
CA THR A 45 1.72 -1.88 7.27
C THR A 45 3.13 -1.29 7.09
N THR A 46 4.12 -2.08 6.67
CA THR A 46 5.47 -1.55 6.36
C THR A 46 5.46 -0.72 5.07
N LEU A 47 4.62 -1.05 4.09
CA LEU A 47 4.44 -0.23 2.89
C LEU A 47 3.79 1.11 3.24
N LEU A 48 2.75 1.10 4.08
CA LEU A 48 2.14 2.33 4.60
C LEU A 48 3.11 3.15 5.45
N GLY A 49 3.91 2.48 6.30
CA GLY A 49 4.95 3.11 7.12
C GLY A 49 6.02 3.77 6.26
N LEU A 50 6.41 3.15 5.14
CA LEU A 50 7.31 3.74 4.16
C LEU A 50 6.72 5.02 3.56
N ILE A 51 5.47 4.98 3.08
CA ILE A 51 4.77 6.17 2.56
C ILE A 51 4.77 7.29 3.60
N GLY A 52 4.40 6.98 4.84
CA GLY A 52 4.41 7.94 5.96
C GLY A 52 5.80 8.53 6.22
N CYS A 53 6.85 7.70 6.18
CA CYS A 53 8.23 8.13 6.36
C CYS A 53 8.68 9.09 5.25
N LEU A 54 8.37 8.79 4.00
CA LEU A 54 8.71 9.66 2.86
C LEU A 54 7.87 10.95 2.85
N LEU A 55 6.60 10.91 3.27
CA LEU A 55 5.80 12.13 3.46
C LEU A 55 6.42 13.03 4.54
N TRP A 56 6.82 12.44 5.67
CA TRP A 56 7.49 13.19 6.73
C TRP A 56 8.84 13.74 6.27
N ASN A 57 9.56 13.01 5.42
CA ASN A 57 10.80 13.47 4.81
C ASN A 57 10.57 14.75 3.99
N ILE A 58 9.51 14.81 3.16
CA ILE A 58 9.17 16.03 2.40
C ILE A 58 8.89 17.20 3.34
N VAL A 59 8.11 16.99 4.41
CA VAL A 59 7.80 18.04 5.40
C VAL A 59 9.08 18.56 6.07
N ALA A 60 9.94 17.66 6.56
CA ALA A 60 11.18 18.01 7.22
C ALA A 60 12.13 18.80 6.30
N VAL A 61 12.29 18.35 5.06
CA VAL A 61 13.16 19.00 4.10
C VAL A 61 12.57 20.33 3.60
N THR A 62 11.24 20.46 3.55
CA THR A 62 10.59 21.75 3.26
C THR A 62 10.89 22.78 4.36
N VAL A 63 10.87 22.37 5.63
CA VAL A 63 11.26 23.25 6.76
C VAL A 63 12.75 23.62 6.67
N ALA A 64 13.61 22.67 6.30
CA ALA A 64 15.04 22.92 6.13
C ALA A 64 15.32 23.90 4.97
N TRP A 65 14.59 23.76 3.86
CA TRP A 65 14.67 24.67 2.72
C TRP A 65 14.24 26.11 3.09
N ILE A 66 13.18 26.27 3.89
CA ILE A 66 12.75 27.59 4.40
C ILE A 66 13.84 28.23 5.28
N LYS A 67 14.64 27.43 5.99
CA LYS A 67 15.77 27.91 6.80
C LYS A 67 17.01 28.27 5.96
N GLY A 68 16.94 28.16 4.64
CA GLY A 68 18.03 28.52 3.73
C GLY A 68 18.95 27.36 3.35
N GLU A 69 18.59 26.11 3.68
CA GLU A 69 19.31 24.96 3.12
C GLU A 69 19.07 24.84 1.61
N GLY A 70 20.05 24.29 0.88
CA GLY A 70 20.02 24.26 -0.59
C GLY A 70 18.85 23.45 -1.16
N PRO A 71 18.31 23.84 -2.34
CA PRO A 71 17.13 23.19 -2.95
C PRO A 71 17.41 21.74 -3.39
N THR A 72 18.68 21.32 -3.44
CA THR A 72 19.09 19.98 -3.84
C THR A 72 18.49 18.90 -2.94
N ILE A 73 18.49 19.11 -1.62
CA ILE A 73 17.95 18.14 -0.65
C ILE A 73 16.43 18.04 -0.82
N TRP A 74 15.78 19.18 -1.09
CA TRP A 74 14.35 19.26 -1.34
C TRP A 74 13.92 18.51 -2.61
N LEU A 75 14.63 18.72 -3.73
CA LEU A 75 14.39 17.98 -4.97
C LEU A 75 14.59 16.48 -4.80
N LEU A 76 15.63 16.06 -4.08
CA LEU A 76 15.87 14.64 -3.78
C LEU A 76 14.73 14.02 -2.98
N SER A 77 14.15 14.73 -2.01
CA SER A 77 13.00 14.22 -1.21
C SER A 77 11.78 13.88 -2.08
N ILE A 78 11.50 14.71 -3.10
CA ILE A 78 10.39 14.51 -4.03
C ILE A 78 10.67 13.31 -4.95
N ILE A 79 11.89 13.21 -5.46
CA ILE A 79 12.32 12.07 -6.29
C ILE A 79 12.20 10.77 -5.48
N TYR A 80 12.65 10.77 -4.23
CA TYR A 80 12.50 9.63 -3.33
C TYR A 80 11.03 9.26 -3.11
N PHE A 81 10.14 10.24 -2.93
CA PHE A 81 8.70 9.96 -2.79
C PHE A 81 8.10 9.31 -4.04
N ILE A 82 8.36 9.89 -5.21
CA ILE A 82 7.79 9.42 -6.48
C ILE A 82 8.38 8.08 -6.92
N ALA A 83 9.68 7.85 -6.73
CA ALA A 83 10.34 6.61 -7.13
C ALA A 83 10.26 5.52 -6.04
N GLY A 84 10.27 5.91 -4.77
CA GLY A 84 10.29 5.01 -3.63
C GLY A 84 9.00 4.23 -3.45
N ILE A 85 7.84 4.86 -3.66
CA ILE A 85 6.54 4.18 -3.51
C ILE A 85 6.33 3.10 -4.60
N PRO A 86 6.49 3.40 -5.91
CA PRO A 86 6.39 2.39 -6.96
C PRO A 86 7.51 1.35 -6.86
N GLY A 87 8.74 1.77 -6.52
CA GLY A 87 9.87 0.85 -6.34
C GLY A 87 9.60 -0.15 -5.23
N ALA A 88 9.12 0.29 -4.07
CA ALA A 88 8.75 -0.58 -2.97
C ALA A 88 7.62 -1.55 -3.35
N TYR A 89 6.58 -1.04 -4.03
CA TYR A 89 5.48 -1.88 -4.47
C TYR A 89 5.93 -2.98 -5.43
N VAL A 90 6.75 -2.65 -6.43
CA VAL A 90 7.19 -3.60 -7.46
C VAL A 90 8.23 -4.59 -6.94
N LEU A 91 9.20 -4.12 -6.14
CA LEU A 91 10.34 -4.93 -5.74
C LEU A 91 10.01 -5.98 -4.68
N TRP A 92 9.14 -5.67 -3.72
CA TRP A 92 8.92 -6.56 -2.59
C TRP A 92 7.45 -6.84 -2.30
N TYR A 93 6.55 -5.84 -2.36
CA TYR A 93 5.14 -6.07 -2.04
C TYR A 93 4.46 -7.00 -3.05
N ARG A 94 4.61 -6.71 -4.35
CA ARG A 94 4.00 -7.50 -5.43
C ARG A 94 4.50 -8.96 -5.51
N PRO A 95 5.81 -9.25 -5.46
CA PRO A 95 6.27 -10.65 -5.46
C PRO A 95 5.90 -11.37 -4.17
N LEU A 96 5.89 -10.70 -3.01
CA LEU A 96 5.46 -11.30 -1.75
C LEU A 96 3.99 -11.71 -1.81
N TYR A 97 3.11 -10.83 -2.30
CA TYR A 97 1.69 -11.14 -2.45
C TYR A 97 1.46 -12.35 -3.37
N ARG A 98 2.17 -12.41 -4.50
CA ARG A 98 2.10 -13.56 -5.42
C ARG A 98 2.62 -14.86 -4.82
N ALA A 99 3.59 -14.81 -3.91
CA ALA A 99 4.15 -15.99 -3.26
C ALA A 99 3.25 -16.52 -2.14
N LEU A 100 2.46 -15.66 -1.51
CA LEU A 100 1.52 -16.02 -0.44
C LEU A 100 0.13 -16.38 -0.98
N LEU A 101 -0.19 -15.99 -2.22
CA LEU A 101 -1.37 -16.44 -2.94
C LEU A 101 -1.27 -17.95 -3.17
N GLN A 102 -2.23 -18.69 -2.62
CA GLN A 102 -2.24 -20.15 -2.69
C GLN A 102 -2.95 -20.56 -4.01
N ASN A 103 -2.23 -21.25 -4.91
CA ASN A 103 -2.83 -21.96 -6.05
C ASN A 103 -3.68 -23.15 -5.59
#